data_AF-A0A2V8Q6B2-F1
#
_entry.id   AF-A0A2V8Q6B2-F1
#
_cell.length_a   1.000
_cell.length_b   1.000
_cell.length_c   1.000
_cell.angle_alpha   90.00
_cell.angle_beta   90.00
_cell.angle_gamma   90.00
#
_symmetry.space_group_name_H-M   'P 1'
#
loop_
_entity.id
_entity.type
_entity.pdbx_description
1 polymer ?
#
loop_
_entity_poly.entity_id
_entity_poly.type
_entity_poly.pdbx_seq_one_letter_code
_entity_poly.pdbx_strand_id
1 'polypeptide(L)'
;MLFIEIASKDKIGEAERTLQELTAAARVARETIDVTIPGRRPRPGHLHPITLMRQRIEDIFVSLGYLVEDDREIETDFYNFDALNIPEGHPARDPQDTFYTTEGFALRSQTSTVQIHAMQRRGAPMRMIAPGRVFRRDTPDPTHNPMFFQVEGLCVDRGITMAHLKGTLAEFVHRLFGPETKTRFRPSYFPFTEPSAEVDYSCFNCGGSGCRICKQSGWIELGGSGMVHPNVLRAANVDPEQFTGFAFGLGIDRTCARIYQLDDIRLLFENDVRFLEQFR
;
A
#
# COMPACT_ATOMS: atom_id res chain seq x y z
N MET A 1 0.81 -83.70 -38.32
CA MET A 1 1.33 -82.50 -39.02
C MET A 1 0.64 -81.23 -38.49
N LEU A 2 -0.70 -81.15 -38.52
CA LEU A 2 -1.49 -80.00 -38.03
C LEU A 2 -1.23 -79.60 -36.55
N PHE A 3 -1.07 -80.58 -35.64
CA PHE A 3 -0.80 -80.32 -34.21
C PHE A 3 0.60 -79.73 -33.94
N ILE A 4 1.58 -80.04 -34.79
CA ILE A 4 2.95 -79.52 -34.65
C ILE A 4 3.00 -78.06 -35.14
N GLU A 5 2.24 -77.71 -36.18
CA GLU A 5 2.12 -76.32 -36.67
C GLU A 5 1.40 -75.40 -35.68
N ILE A 6 0.35 -75.88 -35.00
CA ILE A 6 -0.38 -75.08 -33.99
C ILE A 6 0.51 -74.85 -32.76
N ALA A 7 1.16 -75.89 -32.22
CA ALA A 7 2.08 -75.76 -31.11
C ALA A 7 3.33 -74.90 -31.44
N SER A 8 3.75 -74.88 -32.71
CA SER A 8 4.81 -74.00 -33.19
C SER A 8 4.36 -72.54 -33.31
N LYS A 9 3.13 -72.28 -33.77
CA LYS A 9 2.56 -70.93 -33.85
C LYS A 9 2.31 -70.32 -32.48
N ASP A 10 1.84 -71.12 -31.52
CA ASP A 10 1.62 -70.66 -30.14
C ASP A 10 2.93 -70.27 -29.45
N LYS A 11 4.00 -71.06 -29.66
CA LYS A 11 5.34 -70.76 -29.15
C LYS A 11 5.96 -69.50 -29.78
N ILE A 12 5.71 -69.26 -31.07
CA ILE A 12 6.15 -68.03 -31.75
C ILE A 12 5.40 -66.82 -31.19
N GLY A 13 4.07 -66.90 -31.04
CA GLY A 13 3.28 -65.79 -30.46
C GLY A 13 3.61 -65.51 -28.99
N GLU A 14 4.02 -66.53 -28.23
CA GLU A 14 4.51 -66.38 -26.86
C GLU A 14 5.91 -65.74 -26.79
N ALA A 15 6.81 -66.12 -27.71
CA ALA A 15 8.13 -65.50 -27.84
C ALA A 15 8.04 -64.04 -28.32
N GLU A 16 7.13 -63.74 -29.26
CA GLU A 16 6.87 -62.37 -29.74
C GLU A 16 6.35 -61.47 -28.62
N ARG A 17 5.41 -61.94 -27.78
CA ARG A 17 4.94 -61.18 -26.61
C ARG A 17 6.04 -60.92 -25.60
N THR A 18 6.83 -61.95 -25.27
CA THR A 18 7.96 -61.81 -24.34
C THR A 18 8.97 -60.77 -24.85
N LEU A 19 9.27 -60.79 -26.14
CA LEU A 19 10.17 -59.82 -26.77
C LEU A 19 9.61 -58.40 -26.72
N GLN A 20 8.30 -58.23 -26.97
CA GLN A 20 7.62 -56.94 -26.88
C GLN A 20 7.65 -56.37 -25.46
N GLU A 21 7.38 -57.19 -24.45
CA GLU A 21 7.43 -56.80 -23.03
C GLU A 21 8.83 -56.37 -22.61
N LEU A 22 9.87 -57.14 -22.97
CA LEU A 22 11.26 -56.80 -22.68
C LEU A 22 11.70 -55.52 -23.39
N THR A 23 11.28 -55.33 -24.64
CA THR A 23 11.57 -54.12 -25.42
C THR A 23 10.89 -52.89 -24.81
N ALA A 24 9.63 -53.03 -24.38
CA ALA A 24 8.89 -51.97 -23.70
C ALA A 24 9.52 -51.62 -22.35
N ALA A 25 9.88 -52.62 -21.53
CA ALA A 25 10.54 -52.41 -20.25
C ALA A 25 11.92 -51.76 -20.40
N ALA A 26 12.72 -52.19 -21.37
CA ALA A 26 14.02 -51.58 -21.68
C ALA A 26 13.88 -50.14 -22.19
N ARG A 27 12.84 -49.86 -23.00
CA ARG A 27 12.52 -48.51 -23.46
C ARG A 27 12.14 -47.59 -22.31
N VAL A 28 11.25 -48.05 -21.42
CA VAL A 28 10.86 -47.30 -20.22
C VAL A 28 12.08 -47.04 -19.34
N ALA A 29 12.90 -48.05 -19.06
CA ALA A 29 14.12 -47.89 -18.26
C ALA A 29 15.10 -46.87 -18.86
N ARG A 30 15.23 -46.84 -20.20
CA ARG A 30 16.06 -45.88 -20.94
C ARG A 30 15.47 -44.47 -20.96
N GLU A 31 14.15 -44.35 -21.03
CA GLU A 31 13.42 -43.07 -21.05
C GLU A 31 13.13 -42.55 -19.63
N THR A 32 13.49 -43.30 -18.57
CA THR A 32 13.46 -42.83 -17.19
C THR A 32 14.36 -41.61 -17.03
N ILE A 33 13.76 -40.50 -16.63
CA ILE A 33 14.46 -39.28 -16.29
C ILE A 33 14.36 -39.02 -14.78
N ASP A 34 15.32 -38.28 -14.24
CA ASP A 34 15.20 -37.75 -12.89
C ASP A 34 14.18 -36.60 -12.89
N VAL A 35 12.97 -36.91 -12.44
CA VAL A 35 11.86 -35.95 -12.33
C VAL A 35 12.08 -34.87 -11.26
N THR A 36 13.16 -34.96 -10.48
CA THR A 36 13.53 -33.95 -9.46
C THR A 36 14.41 -32.84 -10.03
N ILE A 37 14.97 -33.01 -11.23
CA ILE A 37 15.78 -31.97 -11.88
C ILE A 37 14.93 -30.73 -12.13
N PRO A 38 15.38 -29.53 -11.70
CA PRO A 38 14.66 -28.29 -11.99
C PRO A 38 14.43 -28.12 -13.49
N GLY A 39 13.15 -28.06 -13.88
CA GLY A 39 12.77 -27.80 -15.26
C GLY A 39 13.16 -26.40 -15.71
N ARG A 40 13.24 -26.19 -17.02
CA ARG A 40 13.46 -24.85 -17.60
C ARG A 40 12.21 -24.01 -17.43
N ARG A 41 12.19 -23.14 -16.41
CA ARG A 41 11.08 -22.22 -16.13
C ARG A 41 11.51 -20.77 -16.35
N PRO A 42 10.68 -19.91 -16.95
CA PRO A 42 10.94 -18.48 -16.93
C PRO A 42 10.93 -17.97 -15.48
N ARG A 43 11.75 -16.96 -15.19
CA ARG A 43 11.75 -16.31 -13.87
C ARG A 43 10.48 -15.46 -13.75
N PRO A 44 9.59 -15.72 -12.78
CA PRO A 44 8.44 -14.84 -12.55
C PRO A 44 8.94 -13.49 -12.04
N GLY A 45 8.31 -12.41 -12.52
CA GLY A 45 8.41 -11.10 -11.87
C GLY A 45 7.53 -11.05 -10.63
N HIS A 46 7.68 -9.99 -9.84
CA HIS A 46 6.80 -9.69 -8.72
C HIS A 46 6.67 -8.17 -8.57
N LEU A 47 5.70 -7.73 -7.78
CA LEU A 47 5.48 -6.32 -7.52
C LEU A 47 6.48 -5.79 -6.49
N HIS A 48 6.72 -4.48 -6.53
CA HIS A 48 7.51 -3.79 -5.52
C HIS A 48 6.78 -3.82 -4.15
N PRO A 49 7.49 -3.92 -3.00
CA PRO A 49 6.87 -3.95 -1.68
C PRO A 49 5.92 -2.77 -1.39
N ILE A 50 6.28 -1.56 -1.85
CA ILE A 50 5.40 -0.39 -1.77
C ILE A 50 4.12 -0.60 -2.58
N THR A 51 4.21 -1.18 -3.78
CA THR A 51 3.04 -1.45 -4.63
C THR A 51 2.12 -2.47 -3.98
N LEU A 52 2.67 -3.54 -3.40
CA LEU A 52 1.91 -4.54 -2.63
C LEU A 52 1.20 -3.89 -1.45
N MET A 53 1.90 -3.03 -0.70
CA MET A 53 1.33 -2.31 0.43
C MET A 53 0.22 -1.33 0.00
N ARG A 54 0.45 -0.58 -1.07
CA ARG A 54 -0.53 0.33 -1.68
C ARG A 54 -1.80 -0.43 -2.07
N GLN A 55 -1.67 -1.53 -2.82
CA GLN A 55 -2.81 -2.36 -3.23
C GLN A 55 -3.59 -2.87 -2.03
N ARG A 56 -2.90 -3.35 -0.99
CA ARG A 56 -3.56 -3.80 0.23
C ARG A 56 -4.35 -2.70 0.94
N ILE A 57 -3.82 -1.47 0.97
CA ILE A 57 -4.53 -0.32 1.55
C ILE A 57 -5.74 0.06 0.67
N GLU A 58 -5.55 0.11 -0.65
CA GLU A 58 -6.61 0.38 -1.63
C GLU A 58 -7.76 -0.62 -1.49
N ASP A 59 -7.46 -1.92 -1.46
CA ASP A 59 -8.45 -2.99 -1.31
C ASP A 59 -9.30 -2.82 -0.04
N ILE A 60 -8.65 -2.46 1.08
CA ILE A 60 -9.36 -2.20 2.34
C ILE A 60 -10.34 -1.03 2.16
N PHE A 61 -9.91 0.11 1.65
CA PHE A 61 -10.76 1.29 1.53
C PHE A 61 -11.85 1.14 0.45
N VAL A 62 -11.54 0.50 -0.67
CA VAL A 62 -12.53 0.16 -1.71
C VAL A 62 -13.64 -0.72 -1.13
N SER A 63 -13.30 -1.69 -0.29
CA SER A 63 -14.30 -2.53 0.39
C SER A 63 -15.17 -1.75 1.40
N LEU A 64 -14.71 -0.59 1.87
CA LEU A 64 -15.46 0.36 2.72
C LEU A 64 -16.26 1.38 1.88
N GLY A 65 -16.23 1.27 0.55
CA GLY A 65 -16.95 2.14 -0.38
C GLY A 65 -16.22 3.44 -0.74
N TYR A 66 -14.90 3.50 -0.54
CA TYR A 66 -14.09 4.66 -0.95
C TYR A 66 -13.66 4.52 -2.41
N LEU A 67 -13.60 5.65 -3.10
CA LEU A 67 -13.00 5.76 -4.43
C LEU A 67 -11.49 5.94 -4.32
N VAL A 68 -10.73 5.48 -5.31
CA VAL A 68 -9.31 5.80 -5.42
C VAL A 68 -9.16 6.96 -6.41
N GLU A 69 -8.57 8.05 -5.95
CA GLU A 69 -8.30 9.26 -6.74
C GLU A 69 -6.79 9.44 -6.93
N ASP A 70 -6.40 9.97 -8.08
CA ASP A 70 -5.01 10.31 -8.40
C ASP A 70 -5.00 11.64 -9.19
N ASP A 71 -3.96 12.42 -8.99
CA ASP A 71 -3.78 13.71 -9.68
C ASP A 71 -2.27 14.04 -9.76
N ARG A 72 -1.98 15.17 -10.40
CA ARG A 72 -0.64 15.71 -10.64
C ARG A 72 0.23 15.77 -9.38
N GLU A 73 1.53 15.62 -9.61
CA GLU A 73 2.57 15.75 -8.58
C GLU A 73 3.17 17.15 -8.50
N ILE A 74 3.07 17.93 -9.59
CA ILE A 74 3.48 19.32 -9.65
C ILE A 74 2.23 20.18 -9.48
N GLU A 75 2.22 21.01 -8.45
CA GLU A 75 1.08 21.80 -8.02
C GLU A 75 1.39 23.28 -7.93
N THR A 76 0.32 24.06 -7.95
CA THR A 76 0.39 25.48 -7.57
C THR A 76 0.39 25.61 -6.05
N ASP A 77 0.94 26.71 -5.53
CA ASP A 77 0.86 27.06 -4.10
C ASP A 77 -0.57 27.09 -3.57
N PHE A 78 -1.51 27.47 -4.45
CA PHE A 78 -2.92 27.46 -4.10
C PHE A 78 -3.39 26.06 -3.67
N TYR A 79 -3.17 25.04 -4.49
CA TYR A 79 -3.62 23.68 -4.17
C TYR A 79 -2.77 23.01 -3.09
N ASN A 80 -1.45 23.26 -3.08
CA ASN A 80 -0.55 22.63 -2.11
C ASN A 80 -0.63 23.26 -0.72
N PHE A 81 -1.10 24.51 -0.60
CA PHE A 81 -1.10 25.24 0.66
C PHE A 81 -2.34 26.10 0.92
N ASP A 82 -2.68 27.07 0.05
CA ASP A 82 -3.74 28.06 0.36
C ASP A 82 -5.11 27.38 0.57
N ALA A 83 -5.50 26.49 -0.35
CA ALA A 83 -6.75 25.74 -0.28
C ALA A 83 -6.80 24.79 0.91
N LEU A 84 -5.64 24.45 1.48
CA LEU A 84 -5.47 23.62 2.67
C LEU A 84 -5.32 24.48 3.95
N ASN A 85 -5.67 25.76 3.86
CA ASN A 85 -5.66 26.69 4.99
C ASN A 85 -4.27 26.85 5.66
N ILE A 86 -3.20 26.58 4.91
CA ILE A 86 -1.81 26.77 5.35
C ILE A 86 -1.43 28.21 5.02
N PRO A 87 -1.09 29.09 5.98
CA PRO A 87 -0.79 30.50 5.69
C PRO A 87 0.57 30.70 5.02
N GLU A 88 0.77 31.85 4.36
CA GLU A 88 2.01 32.20 3.63
C GLU A 88 3.28 32.11 4.49
N GLY A 89 3.21 32.51 5.76
CA GLY A 89 4.33 32.44 6.70
C GLY A 89 4.55 31.06 7.36
N HIS A 90 3.85 30.01 6.92
CA HIS A 90 3.97 28.69 7.53
C HIS A 90 5.27 27.99 7.11
N PRO A 91 6.02 27.33 8.04
CA PRO A 91 7.29 26.67 7.72
C PRO A 91 7.21 25.68 6.55
N ALA A 92 6.10 24.93 6.43
CA ALA A 92 5.89 24.01 5.31
C ALA A 92 5.98 24.65 3.91
N ARG A 93 5.82 25.97 3.78
CA ARG A 93 6.00 26.71 2.50
C ARG A 93 7.45 27.10 2.24
N ASP A 94 8.31 27.05 3.25
CA ASP A 94 9.71 27.45 3.10
C ASP A 94 10.41 26.56 2.06
N PRO A 95 11.21 27.13 1.14
CA PRO A 95 12.04 26.36 0.22
C PRO A 95 13.01 25.38 0.90
N GLN A 96 13.24 25.48 2.21
CA GLN A 96 13.95 24.50 3.02
C GLN A 96 13.16 23.22 3.25
N ASP A 97 11.82 23.26 3.23
CA ASP A 97 10.95 22.11 3.46
C ASP A 97 10.31 21.60 2.16
N THR A 98 9.98 22.51 1.23
CA THR A 98 9.28 22.21 -0.03
C THR A 98 10.16 22.44 -1.26
N PHE A 99 10.08 21.53 -2.23
CA PHE A 99 10.73 21.69 -3.52
C PHE A 99 9.89 22.58 -4.45
N TYR A 100 10.50 23.67 -4.93
CA TYR A 100 9.92 24.54 -5.95
C TYR A 100 10.65 24.40 -7.29
N THR A 101 9.91 24.46 -8.38
CA THR A 101 10.45 24.56 -9.73
C THR A 101 10.94 25.98 -10.01
N THR A 102 11.73 26.15 -11.08
CA THR A 102 12.18 27.47 -11.53
C THR A 102 11.05 28.42 -11.93
N GLU A 103 9.87 27.86 -12.24
CA GLU A 103 8.66 28.60 -12.62
C GLU A 103 7.74 28.91 -11.41
N GLY A 104 8.14 28.51 -10.20
CA GLY A 104 7.39 28.78 -8.97
C GLY A 104 6.29 27.77 -8.64
N PHE A 105 6.25 26.60 -9.30
CA PHE A 105 5.36 25.50 -8.91
C PHE A 105 5.99 24.66 -7.80
N ALA A 106 5.19 24.09 -6.91
CA ALA A 106 5.65 23.18 -5.87
C ALA A 106 5.56 21.72 -6.36
N LEU A 107 6.55 20.89 -6.03
CA LEU A 107 6.30 19.45 -5.95
C LEU A 107 5.42 19.22 -4.72
N ARG A 108 4.29 18.53 -4.87
CA ARG A 108 3.31 18.40 -3.78
C ARG A 108 3.94 17.76 -2.54
N SER A 109 3.74 18.38 -1.38
CA SER A 109 4.30 17.93 -0.11
C SER A 109 3.40 16.92 0.62
N GLN A 110 2.17 16.77 0.12
CA GLN A 110 1.09 15.94 0.65
C GLN A 110 0.08 15.63 -0.47
N THR A 111 -0.67 14.51 -0.37
CA THR A 111 -1.70 14.16 -1.37
C THR A 111 -3.04 14.84 -1.09
N SER A 112 -3.13 15.71 -0.08
CA SER A 112 -4.30 16.54 0.18
C SER A 112 -4.69 17.44 -1.00
N THR A 113 -3.77 17.75 -1.91
CA THR A 113 -4.08 18.50 -3.14
C THR A 113 -5.13 17.79 -3.99
N VAL A 114 -5.04 16.45 -4.05
CA VAL A 114 -5.99 15.58 -4.77
C VAL A 114 -7.39 15.71 -4.19
N GLN A 115 -7.51 15.91 -2.87
CA GLN A 115 -8.80 16.08 -2.19
C GLN A 115 -9.50 17.36 -2.65
N ILE A 116 -8.76 18.46 -2.79
CA ILE A 116 -9.29 19.74 -3.29
C ILE A 116 -9.77 19.58 -4.73
N HIS A 117 -8.93 19.05 -5.62
CA HIS A 117 -9.29 18.80 -7.02
C HIS A 117 -10.51 17.89 -7.14
N ALA A 118 -10.56 16.80 -6.36
CA ALA A 118 -11.65 15.84 -6.40
C ALA A 118 -12.96 16.48 -5.92
N MET A 119 -12.95 17.26 -4.83
CA MET A 119 -14.12 18.00 -4.36
C MET A 119 -14.58 19.06 -5.36
N GLN A 120 -13.68 19.83 -5.97
CA GLN A 120 -14.07 20.84 -6.97
C GLN A 120 -14.65 20.19 -8.24
N ARG A 121 -14.14 19.01 -8.63
CA ARG A 121 -14.58 18.29 -9.83
C ARG A 121 -15.89 17.54 -9.62
N ARG A 122 -16.11 16.93 -8.45
CA ARG A 122 -17.24 16.02 -8.19
C ARG A 122 -18.29 16.57 -7.22
N GLY A 123 -17.93 17.54 -6.39
CA GLY A 123 -18.75 18.01 -5.28
C GLY A 123 -18.83 17.01 -4.12
N ALA A 124 -19.73 17.29 -3.18
CA ALA A 124 -20.10 16.44 -2.05
C ALA A 124 -21.51 15.85 -2.24
N PRO A 125 -21.83 14.66 -1.69
CA PRO A 125 -21.00 13.84 -0.79
C PRO A 125 -19.94 13.00 -1.53
N MET A 126 -18.82 12.71 -0.85
CA MET A 126 -17.78 11.84 -1.38
C MET A 126 -16.96 11.13 -0.31
N ARG A 127 -16.46 9.94 -0.66
CA ARG A 127 -15.47 9.17 0.11
C ARG A 127 -14.37 8.74 -0.84
N MET A 128 -13.14 9.16 -0.57
CA MET A 128 -12.00 8.85 -1.43
C MET A 128 -10.72 8.63 -0.64
N ILE A 129 -9.79 7.89 -1.23
CA ILE A 129 -8.39 7.86 -0.85
C ILE A 129 -7.53 8.31 -2.04
N ALA A 130 -6.43 8.99 -1.75
CA ALA A 130 -5.45 9.46 -2.73
C ALA A 130 -4.06 8.92 -2.37
N PRO A 131 -3.74 7.69 -2.83
CA PRO A 131 -2.39 7.16 -2.73
C PRO A 131 -1.50 7.77 -3.83
N GLY A 132 -0.35 8.33 -3.46
CA GLY A 132 0.53 8.98 -4.42
C GLY A 132 1.89 9.35 -3.85
N ARG A 133 2.81 9.70 -4.76
CA ARG A 133 4.12 10.24 -4.39
C ARG A 133 3.99 11.66 -3.87
N VAL A 134 4.79 11.97 -2.86
CA VAL A 134 4.94 13.30 -2.26
C VAL A 134 6.41 13.59 -2.06
N PHE A 135 6.74 14.87 -1.94
CA PHE A 135 8.12 15.34 -1.95
C PHE A 135 8.36 16.29 -0.80
N ARG A 136 9.44 16.05 -0.06
CA ARG A 136 9.91 16.91 1.04
C ARG A 136 11.41 17.01 0.97
N ARG A 137 11.98 18.14 1.36
CA ARG A 137 13.43 18.34 1.30
C ARG A 137 14.15 17.71 2.49
N ASP A 138 13.74 16.51 2.86
CA ASP A 138 14.36 15.71 3.90
C ASP A 138 15.69 15.14 3.41
N THR A 139 16.71 15.15 4.27
CA THR A 139 17.97 14.48 3.97
C THR A 139 17.77 12.96 4.07
N PRO A 140 18.12 12.16 3.04
CA PRO A 140 17.95 10.72 3.09
C PRO A 140 18.64 10.08 4.30
N ASP A 141 17.86 9.42 5.15
CA ASP A 141 18.32 8.71 6.34
C ASP A 141 17.50 7.41 6.51
N PRO A 142 17.76 6.56 7.52
CA PRO A 142 17.02 5.31 7.70
C PRO A 142 15.50 5.44 7.87
N THR A 143 14.99 6.64 8.12
CA THR A 143 13.59 6.96 8.41
C THR A 143 12.96 8.02 7.48
N HIS A 144 13.76 8.71 6.68
CA HIS A 144 13.34 9.78 5.77
C HIS A 144 13.89 9.58 4.36
N ASN A 145 13.06 9.91 3.37
CA ASN A 145 13.43 9.97 1.97
C ASN A 145 12.78 11.20 1.34
N PRO A 146 13.48 11.98 0.51
CA PRO A 146 12.93 13.19 -0.10
C PRO A 146 11.74 12.94 -1.03
N MET A 147 11.59 11.71 -1.53
CA MET A 147 10.39 11.25 -2.22
C MET A 147 9.87 10.01 -1.53
N PHE A 148 8.59 10.01 -1.19
CA PHE A 148 7.93 8.87 -0.55
C PHE A 148 6.46 8.83 -0.95
N PHE A 149 5.78 7.75 -0.61
CA PHE A 149 4.39 7.50 -0.92
C PHE A 149 3.51 7.75 0.30
N GLN A 150 2.51 8.60 0.14
CA GLN A 150 1.45 8.79 1.12
C GLN A 150 0.14 8.27 0.57
N VAL A 151 -0.75 7.96 1.49
CA VAL A 151 -2.17 7.81 1.20
C VAL A 151 -2.93 8.69 2.17
N GLU A 152 -3.78 9.53 1.61
CA GLU A 152 -4.70 10.35 2.38
C GLU A 152 -6.13 9.97 2.05
N GLY A 153 -6.99 9.96 3.05
CA GLY A 153 -8.41 9.73 2.86
C GLY A 153 -9.23 10.95 3.22
N LEU A 154 -10.36 11.10 2.54
CA LEU A 154 -11.36 12.14 2.76
C LEU A 154 -12.74 11.48 2.78
N CYS A 155 -13.57 11.85 3.74
CA CYS A 155 -15.00 11.54 3.78
C CYS A 155 -15.77 12.81 4.09
N VAL A 156 -16.57 13.28 3.13
CA VAL A 156 -17.41 14.49 3.26
C VAL A 156 -18.84 14.10 2.94
N ASP A 157 -19.74 14.30 3.90
CA ASP A 157 -21.18 14.04 3.77
C ASP A 157 -21.94 14.86 4.82
N ARG A 158 -23.26 14.84 4.79
CA ARG A 158 -24.09 15.47 5.81
C ARG A 158 -24.00 14.66 7.12
N GLY A 159 -23.65 15.32 8.22
CA GLY A 159 -23.62 14.69 9.55
C GLY A 159 -22.42 13.79 9.82
N ILE A 160 -21.32 13.95 9.07
CA ILE A 160 -20.05 13.29 9.41
C ILE A 160 -19.49 13.88 10.72
N THR A 161 -18.91 13.02 11.55
CA THR A 161 -18.44 13.35 12.91
C THR A 161 -17.13 12.64 13.22
N MET A 162 -16.47 13.06 14.29
CA MET A 162 -15.25 12.42 14.78
C MET A 162 -15.43 10.93 15.10
N ALA A 163 -16.65 10.50 15.46
CA ALA A 163 -16.94 9.08 15.68
C ALA A 163 -16.79 8.25 14.39
N HIS A 164 -17.20 8.81 13.24
CA HIS A 164 -17.03 8.17 11.94
C HIS A 164 -15.54 8.05 11.56
N LEU A 165 -14.74 9.08 11.84
CA LEU A 165 -13.28 9.01 11.66
C LEU A 165 -12.67 7.88 12.50
N LYS A 166 -13.01 7.85 13.80
CA LYS A 166 -12.52 6.81 14.72
C LYS A 166 -12.90 5.41 14.27
N GLY A 167 -14.15 5.20 13.86
CA GLY A 167 -14.61 3.91 13.35
C GLY A 167 -13.90 3.49 12.08
N THR A 168 -13.72 4.42 11.13
CA THR A 168 -13.03 4.15 9.86
C THR A 168 -11.58 3.75 10.07
N LEU A 169 -10.84 4.49 10.91
CA LEU A 169 -9.44 4.18 11.18
C LEU A 169 -9.25 2.93 12.04
N ALA A 170 -10.16 2.66 12.98
CA ALA A 170 -10.15 1.41 13.74
C ALA A 170 -10.34 0.20 12.81
N GLU A 171 -11.32 0.25 11.90
CA GLU A 171 -11.56 -0.81 10.93
C GLU A 171 -10.38 -1.00 9.97
N PHE A 172 -9.80 0.10 9.47
CA PHE A 172 -8.60 0.05 8.63
C PHE A 172 -7.43 -0.64 9.36
N VAL A 173 -7.15 -0.24 10.59
CA VAL A 173 -6.08 -0.81 11.41
C VAL A 173 -6.36 -2.29 11.72
N HIS A 174 -7.61 -2.67 12.01
CA HIS A 174 -7.97 -4.08 12.22
C HIS A 174 -7.73 -4.94 10.98
N ARG A 175 -8.10 -4.47 9.78
CA ARG A 175 -7.89 -5.23 8.54
C ARG A 175 -6.42 -5.31 8.14
N LEU A 176 -5.63 -4.30 8.46
CA LEU A 176 -4.22 -4.27 8.12
C LEU A 176 -3.36 -5.07 9.11
N PHE A 177 -3.62 -4.96 10.40
CA PHE A 177 -2.76 -5.50 11.47
C PHE A 177 -3.39 -6.61 12.32
N GLY A 178 -4.70 -6.86 12.18
CA GLY A 178 -5.44 -7.89 12.90
C GLY A 178 -6.43 -7.32 13.91
N PRO A 179 -7.46 -8.11 14.30
CA PRO A 179 -8.63 -7.65 15.05
C PRO A 179 -8.34 -7.21 16.49
N GLU A 180 -7.20 -7.61 17.06
CA GLU A 180 -6.79 -7.24 18.43
C GLU A 180 -6.16 -5.83 18.51
N THR A 181 -5.92 -5.20 17.36
CA THR A 181 -5.16 -3.95 17.28
C THR A 181 -6.01 -2.76 17.74
N LYS A 182 -5.56 -2.04 18.77
CA LYS A 182 -6.29 -0.89 19.33
C LYS A 182 -5.79 0.41 18.73
N THR A 183 -6.69 1.39 18.55
CA THR A 183 -6.33 2.76 18.15
C THR A 183 -6.45 3.73 19.32
N ARG A 184 -5.59 4.76 19.38
CA ARG A 184 -5.74 5.92 20.26
C ARG A 184 -5.56 7.21 19.47
N PHE A 185 -6.25 8.26 19.91
CA PHE A 185 -6.24 9.57 19.28
C PHE A 185 -5.68 10.59 20.26
N ARG A 186 -4.65 11.32 19.86
CA ARG A 186 -4.03 12.40 20.64
C ARG A 186 -4.32 13.72 19.94
N PRO A 187 -4.82 14.75 20.65
CA PRO A 187 -4.97 16.08 20.06
C PRO A 187 -3.65 16.55 19.44
N SER A 188 -3.73 17.10 18.23
CA SER A 188 -2.60 17.68 17.51
C SER A 188 -3.09 18.92 16.75
N TYR A 189 -2.28 19.47 15.86
CA TYR A 189 -2.63 20.62 15.04
C TYR A 189 -2.21 20.39 13.59
N PHE A 190 -3.19 20.49 12.68
CA PHE A 190 -2.96 20.55 11.24
C PHE A 190 -3.82 21.70 10.68
N PRO A 191 -3.27 22.61 9.86
CA PRO A 191 -4.02 23.78 9.38
C PRO A 191 -5.32 23.46 8.63
N PHE A 192 -5.38 22.29 7.99
CA PHE A 192 -6.52 21.82 7.19
C PHE A 192 -7.58 21.05 8.00
N THR A 193 -7.39 20.82 9.30
CA THR A 193 -8.38 20.13 10.15
C THR A 193 -8.62 20.81 11.50
N GLU A 194 -9.86 20.83 11.97
CA GLU A 194 -10.24 21.29 13.31
C GLU A 194 -11.55 20.62 13.78
N PRO A 195 -11.54 19.82 14.86
CA PRO A 195 -10.38 19.41 15.66
C PRO A 195 -9.42 18.46 14.92
N SER A 196 -8.13 18.61 15.22
CA SER A 196 -7.02 17.80 14.72
C SER A 196 -6.56 16.72 15.73
N ALA A 197 -6.13 15.56 15.24
CA ALA A 197 -5.60 14.47 16.05
C ALA A 197 -4.54 13.63 15.33
N GLU A 198 -3.47 13.27 16.05
CA GLU A 198 -2.60 12.17 15.68
C GLU A 198 -3.21 10.85 16.10
N VAL A 199 -3.03 9.82 15.26
CA VAL A 199 -3.55 8.49 15.50
C VAL A 199 -2.40 7.54 15.71
N ASP A 200 -2.42 6.83 16.83
CA ASP A 200 -1.51 5.71 17.07
C ASP A 200 -2.30 4.41 17.15
N TYR A 201 -1.65 3.29 16.87
CA TYR A 201 -2.18 1.95 17.04
C TYR A 201 -1.27 1.09 17.91
N SER A 202 -1.84 0.12 18.63
CA SER A 202 -1.08 -0.80 19.44
C SER A 202 -0.13 -1.63 18.57
N CYS A 203 1.08 -1.88 19.05
CA CYS A 203 2.08 -2.62 18.30
C CYS A 203 1.59 -4.04 17.95
N PHE A 204 1.37 -4.29 16.66
CA PHE A 204 0.92 -5.58 16.12
C PHE A 204 1.90 -6.74 16.38
N ASN A 205 3.18 -6.43 16.61
CA ASN A 205 4.21 -7.44 16.85
C ASN A 205 4.29 -7.90 18.32
N CYS A 206 4.06 -7.00 19.28
CA CYS A 206 4.24 -7.32 20.70
C CYS A 206 2.98 -7.16 21.56
N GLY A 207 1.84 -6.78 20.96
CA GLY A 207 0.59 -6.58 21.68
C GLY A 207 0.63 -5.44 22.71
N GLY A 208 1.63 -4.56 22.65
CA GLY A 208 1.79 -3.44 23.57
C GLY A 208 2.85 -3.61 24.66
N SER A 209 3.53 -4.76 24.76
CA SER A 209 4.56 -5.00 25.79
C SER A 209 5.87 -4.22 25.57
N GLY A 210 6.05 -3.60 24.41
CA GLY A 210 7.29 -2.94 24.01
C GLY A 210 8.20 -3.84 23.16
N CYS A 211 8.68 -3.32 22.03
CA CYS A 211 9.67 -3.99 21.18
C CYS A 211 10.42 -2.95 20.32
N ARG A 212 11.35 -3.42 19.49
CA ARG A 212 12.13 -2.58 18.56
C ARG A 212 11.25 -1.74 17.61
N ILE A 213 10.20 -2.34 17.05
CA ILE A 213 9.30 -1.72 16.06
C ILE A 213 8.55 -0.50 16.64
N CYS A 214 8.10 -0.59 17.90
CA CYS A 214 7.38 0.48 18.58
C CYS A 214 8.28 1.33 19.50
N LYS A 215 9.61 1.15 19.41
CA LYS A 215 10.60 1.84 20.27
C LYS A 215 10.26 1.71 21.76
N GLN A 216 9.87 0.51 22.19
CA GLN A 216 9.48 0.17 23.56
C GLN A 216 8.23 0.89 24.10
N SER A 217 7.51 1.67 23.29
CA SER A 217 6.31 2.40 23.75
C SER A 217 5.03 1.56 23.80
N GLY A 218 5.01 0.44 23.06
CA GLY A 218 3.80 -0.36 22.84
C GLY A 218 2.84 0.23 21.80
N TRP A 219 3.11 1.43 21.28
CA TRP A 219 2.28 2.15 20.31
C TRP A 219 3.08 2.54 19.07
N ILE A 220 2.42 2.61 17.93
CA ILE A 220 3.01 3.02 16.66
C ILE A 220 2.15 4.14 16.08
N GLU A 221 2.78 5.25 15.72
CA GLU A 221 2.12 6.35 14.99
C GLU A 221 1.64 5.84 13.62
N LEU A 222 0.36 6.06 13.33
CA LEU A 222 -0.21 5.83 12.01
C LEU A 222 -0.05 7.07 11.13
N GLY A 223 -0.38 8.24 11.69
CA GLY A 223 -0.28 9.54 11.02
C GLY A 223 -1.29 10.55 11.55
N GLY A 224 -1.49 11.62 10.79
CA GLY A 224 -2.37 12.73 11.13
C GLY A 224 -3.82 12.48 10.68
N SER A 225 -4.77 13.08 11.39
CA SER A 225 -6.19 13.02 11.07
C SER A 225 -6.95 14.20 11.69
N GLY A 226 -8.21 14.39 11.28
CA GLY A 226 -9.08 15.36 11.92
C GLY A 226 -10.35 15.64 11.14
N MET A 227 -11.19 16.51 11.69
CA MET A 227 -12.37 17.02 10.99
C MET A 227 -11.92 18.10 10.01
N VAL A 228 -12.36 18.06 8.75
CA VAL A 228 -11.92 19.01 7.71
C VAL A 228 -12.31 20.43 8.11
N HIS A 229 -11.35 21.36 8.07
CA HIS A 229 -11.57 22.73 8.47
C HIS A 229 -12.56 23.43 7.50
N PRO A 230 -13.52 24.25 7.97
CA PRO A 230 -14.51 24.90 7.10
C PRO A 230 -13.92 25.72 5.94
N ASN A 231 -12.75 26.34 6.14
CA ASN A 231 -12.05 27.07 5.06
C ASN A 231 -11.64 26.17 3.90
N VAL A 232 -11.26 24.92 4.18
CA VAL A 232 -10.88 23.93 3.16
C VAL A 232 -12.10 23.53 2.33
N LEU A 233 -13.25 23.29 3.00
CA LEU A 233 -14.51 23.01 2.30
C LEU A 233 -14.90 24.18 1.38
N ARG A 234 -14.81 25.42 1.86
CA ARG A 234 -15.10 26.61 1.05
C ARG A 234 -14.15 26.74 -0.15
N ALA A 235 -12.85 26.54 0.05
CA ALA A 235 -11.87 26.56 -1.04
C ALA A 235 -12.12 25.47 -2.10
N ALA A 236 -12.77 24.38 -1.71
CA ALA A 236 -13.16 23.28 -2.57
C ALA A 236 -14.60 23.40 -3.14
N ASN A 237 -15.27 24.55 -2.98
CA ASN A 237 -16.66 24.79 -3.38
C ASN A 237 -17.70 23.89 -2.69
N VAL A 238 -17.45 23.50 -1.44
CA VAL A 238 -18.38 22.73 -0.59
C VAL A 238 -18.87 23.62 0.56
N ASP A 239 -20.18 23.66 0.76
CA ASP A 239 -20.81 24.47 1.82
C ASP A 239 -20.65 23.81 3.20
N PRO A 240 -19.87 24.41 4.14
CA PRO A 240 -19.62 23.84 5.47
C PRO A 240 -20.84 23.88 6.40
N GLU A 241 -21.88 24.66 6.09
CA GLU A 241 -23.13 24.64 6.86
C GLU A 241 -23.98 23.40 6.54
N GLN A 242 -23.75 22.80 5.36
CA GLN A 242 -24.48 21.63 4.88
C GLN A 242 -23.70 20.34 5.05
N PHE A 243 -22.38 20.39 4.86
CA PHE A 243 -21.50 19.24 4.84
C PHE A 243 -20.43 19.35 5.93
N THR A 244 -20.14 18.23 6.55
CA THR A 244 -18.97 18.05 7.40
C THR A 244 -18.13 16.92 6.83
N GLY A 245 -16.89 16.81 7.29
CA GLY A 245 -16.03 15.73 6.84
C GLY A 245 -14.86 15.47 7.75
N PHE A 246 -14.21 14.34 7.54
CA PHE A 246 -12.93 14.05 8.14
C PHE A 246 -11.89 13.71 7.07
N ALA A 247 -10.64 13.95 7.41
CA ALA A 247 -9.49 13.53 6.62
C ALA A 247 -8.47 12.79 7.50
N PHE A 248 -7.63 11.99 6.88
CA PHE A 248 -6.50 11.32 7.51
C PHE A 248 -5.37 11.10 6.50
N GLY A 249 -4.14 10.97 6.97
CA GLY A 249 -2.98 10.73 6.14
C GLY A 249 -1.95 9.83 6.81
N LEU A 250 -1.38 8.91 6.05
CA LEU A 250 -0.33 8.00 6.51
C LEU A 250 0.70 7.74 5.40
N GLY A 251 1.93 7.43 5.80
CA GLY A 251 3.02 7.09 4.88
C GLY A 251 3.03 5.61 4.55
N ILE A 252 2.84 5.25 3.28
CA ILE A 252 2.84 3.87 2.80
C ILE A 252 4.21 3.22 3.06
N ASP A 253 5.30 3.95 2.83
CA ASP A 253 6.67 3.46 3.02
C ASP A 253 6.96 3.12 4.48
N ARG A 254 6.51 3.99 5.40
CA ARG A 254 6.65 3.74 6.84
C ARG A 254 5.84 2.51 7.24
N THR A 255 4.60 2.39 6.77
CA THR A 255 3.77 1.21 7.01
C THR A 255 4.42 -0.07 6.47
N CYS A 256 4.95 -0.01 5.24
CA CYS A 256 5.67 -1.09 4.57
C CYS A 256 6.91 -1.51 5.38
N ALA A 257 7.75 -0.54 5.75
CA ALA A 257 8.95 -0.76 6.56
C ALA A 257 8.62 -1.41 7.91
N ARG A 258 7.52 -1.02 8.56
CA ARG A 258 7.12 -1.64 9.84
C ARG A 258 6.64 -3.08 9.66
N ILE A 259 5.78 -3.35 8.68
CA ILE A 259 5.24 -4.69 8.43
C ILE A 259 6.36 -5.67 8.07
N TYR A 260 7.30 -5.25 7.24
CA TYR A 260 8.45 -6.06 6.85
C TYR A 260 9.67 -5.93 7.78
N GLN A 261 9.53 -5.19 8.89
CA GLN A 261 10.56 -4.97 9.91
C GLN A 261 11.89 -4.46 9.36
N LEU A 262 11.83 -3.57 8.37
CA LEU A 262 12.99 -2.94 7.76
C LEU A 262 13.63 -1.95 8.72
N ASP A 263 14.96 -2.01 8.81
CA ASP A 263 15.76 -1.11 9.63
C ASP A 263 16.05 0.22 8.92
N ASP A 264 15.92 0.22 7.60
CA ASP A 264 16.26 1.33 6.73
C ASP A 264 15.25 1.44 5.58
N ILE A 265 14.54 2.57 5.51
CA ILE A 265 13.53 2.83 4.48
C ILE A 265 14.16 2.99 3.09
N ARG A 266 15.44 3.33 3.01
CA ARG A 266 16.16 3.56 1.74
C ARG A 266 16.26 2.30 0.89
N LEU A 267 16.23 1.12 1.53
CA LEU A 267 16.16 -0.18 0.83
C LEU A 267 14.97 -0.27 -0.14
N LEU A 268 13.88 0.45 0.13
CA LEU A 268 12.71 0.52 -0.75
C LEU A 268 12.94 1.37 -2.02
N PHE A 269 14.05 2.10 -2.12
CA PHE A 269 14.32 3.04 -3.22
C PHE A 269 15.63 2.76 -3.95
N GLU A 270 16.55 2.02 -3.33
CA GLU A 270 17.81 1.59 -3.96
C GLU A 270 17.60 0.60 -5.12
N ASN A 271 16.43 -0.06 -5.17
CA ASN A 271 16.06 -1.04 -6.19
C ASN A 271 17.05 -2.23 -6.30
N ASP A 272 17.62 -2.67 -5.17
CA ASP A 272 18.45 -3.87 -5.14
C ASP A 272 17.60 -5.13 -5.38
N VAL A 273 17.87 -5.84 -6.47
CA VAL A 273 17.13 -7.05 -6.84
C VAL A 273 17.15 -8.11 -5.73
N ARG A 274 18.25 -8.25 -4.98
CA ARG A 274 18.38 -9.23 -3.88
C ARG A 274 17.44 -8.91 -2.73
N PHE A 275 17.19 -7.62 -2.49
CA PHE A 275 16.20 -7.18 -1.52
C PHE A 275 14.79 -7.44 -2.06
N LEU A 276 14.52 -6.99 -3.28
CA LEU A 276 13.20 -7.08 -3.90
C LEU A 276 12.70 -8.53 -4.03
N GLU A 277 13.57 -9.49 -4.38
CA GLU A 277 13.21 -10.89 -4.58
C GLU A 277 12.65 -11.60 -3.32
N GLN A 278 12.79 -10.99 -2.13
CA GLN A 278 12.28 -11.54 -0.87
C GLN A 278 10.77 -11.32 -0.67
N PHE A 279 10.14 -10.47 -1.48
CA PHE A 279 8.73 -10.09 -1.37
C PHE A 279 7.85 -10.74 -2.44
N ARG A 280 8.26 -11.92 -2.90
CA ARG A 280 7.51 -12.78 -3.81
C ARG A 280 6.32 -13.45 -3.11
#